data_AF-A0A2H5Q9V4-F1
#
_entry.id   AF-A0A2H5Q9V4-F1
#
_cell.length_a   1.000
_cell.length_b   1.000
_cell.length_c   1.000
_cell.angle_alpha   90.00
_cell.angle_beta   90.00
_cell.angle_gamma   90.00
#
_symmetry.space_group_name_H-M   'P 1'
#
loop_
_entity.id
_entity.type
_entity.pdbx_description
1 polymer ?
#
loop_
_entity_poly.entity_id
_entity_poly.type
_entity_poly.pdbx_seq_one_letter_code
_entity_poly.pdbx_strand_id
1 'polypeptide(L)'
;MMLGAFVPFRTCVIAALAFVFIIVFSKSASAINDSQVKCSITCVAENCNSVGIRYGKYCGIGWSSCLGEKPCDDLDACCRSTMNALIRKGVTKY
;
A
#
# COMPACT_ATOMS: atom_id res chain seq x y z
N MET A 1 -41.59 -41.92 13.62
CA MET A 1 -41.33 -40.53 14.03
C MET A 1 -40.64 -39.81 12.87
N MET A 2 -41.39 -39.11 12.03
CA MET A 2 -40.87 -38.27 10.94
C MET A 2 -41.16 -36.82 11.34
N LEU A 3 -40.19 -36.13 11.95
CA LEU A 3 -40.30 -34.69 12.18
C LEU A 3 -39.89 -33.98 10.88
N GLY A 4 -40.89 -33.71 10.04
CA GLY A 4 -40.74 -32.79 8.92
C GLY A 4 -40.42 -31.39 9.42
N ALA A 5 -39.19 -30.95 9.20
CA ALA A 5 -38.82 -29.55 9.37
C ALA A 5 -39.42 -28.75 8.21
N PHE A 6 -40.66 -28.27 8.40
CA PHE A 6 -41.19 -27.13 7.65
C PHE A 6 -40.30 -25.92 7.98
N VAL A 7 -39.24 -25.71 7.20
CA VAL A 7 -38.51 -24.44 7.20
C VAL A 7 -39.44 -23.42 6.55
N PRO A 8 -39.98 -22.44 7.29
CA PRO A 8 -40.94 -21.49 6.72
C PRO A 8 -40.26 -20.71 5.60
N PHE A 9 -40.92 -20.57 4.46
CA PHE A 9 -40.42 -19.89 3.26
C PHE A 9 -39.74 -18.53 3.56
N ARG A 10 -40.17 -17.83 4.62
CA ARG A 10 -39.58 -16.59 5.16
C ARG A 10 -38.12 -16.71 5.63
N THR A 11 -37.71 -17.81 6.26
CA THR A 11 -36.33 -17.95 6.77
C THR A 11 -35.33 -18.17 5.66
N CYS A 12 -35.76 -18.76 4.53
CA CYS A 12 -34.91 -18.97 3.36
C CYS A 12 -34.60 -17.64 2.64
N VAL A 13 -35.60 -16.75 2.53
CA VAL A 13 -35.44 -15.42 1.92
C VAL A 13 -34.51 -14.54 2.76
N ILE A 14 -34.63 -14.57 4.08
CA ILE A 14 -33.75 -13.79 4.99
C ILE A 14 -32.31 -14.29 4.89
N ALA A 15 -32.10 -15.60 4.85
CA ALA A 15 -30.76 -16.19 4.69
C ALA A 15 -30.13 -15.81 3.33
N ALA A 16 -30.91 -15.85 2.25
CA ALA A 16 -30.44 -15.46 0.92
C ALA A 16 -30.05 -13.97 0.85
N LEU A 17 -30.88 -13.08 1.43
CA LEU A 17 -30.59 -11.63 1.46
C LEU A 17 -29.35 -11.32 2.31
N ALA A 18 -29.16 -12.00 3.45
CA ALA A 18 -27.97 -11.86 4.27
C ALA A 18 -26.70 -12.32 3.52
N PHE A 19 -26.77 -13.42 2.78
CA PHE A 19 -25.66 -13.92 1.96
C PHE A 19 -25.28 -12.93 0.85
N VAL A 20 -26.27 -12.34 0.17
CA VAL A 20 -26.05 -11.29 -0.84
C VAL A 20 -25.44 -10.04 -0.22
N PHE A 21 -25.90 -9.62 0.96
CA PHE A 21 -25.35 -8.46 1.67
C PHE A 21 -23.88 -8.69 2.07
N ILE A 22 -23.54 -9.88 2.57
CA ILE A 22 -22.16 -10.28 2.90
C ILE A 22 -21.27 -10.25 1.65
N ILE A 23 -21.73 -10.79 0.51
CA ILE A 23 -20.97 -10.80 -0.74
C ILE A 23 -20.77 -9.36 -1.28
N VAL A 24 -21.78 -8.50 -1.18
CA VAL A 24 -21.69 -7.09 -1.61
C VAL A 24 -20.76 -6.28 -0.69
N PHE A 25 -20.83 -6.45 0.63
CA PHE A 25 -19.96 -5.76 1.59
C PHE A 25 -18.51 -6.27 1.57
N SER A 26 -18.27 -7.56 1.30
CA SER A 26 -16.91 -8.11 1.24
C SER A 26 -16.10 -7.56 0.05
N LYS A 27 -16.76 -6.93 -0.93
CA LYS A 27 -16.11 -6.35 -2.11
C LYS A 27 -15.59 -4.92 -1.92
N SER A 28 -15.59 -4.40 -0.69
CA SER A 28 -14.88 -3.16 -0.34
C SER A 28 -13.51 -3.44 0.29
N ALA A 29 -12.81 -4.49 -0.16
CA ALA A 29 -11.39 -4.66 0.09
C ALA A 29 -10.60 -3.98 -1.05
N SER A 30 -10.36 -2.69 -0.85
CA SER A 30 -9.22 -1.92 -1.37
C SER A 30 -8.88 -2.11 -2.85
N ALA A 31 -9.65 -1.47 -3.73
CA ALA A 31 -9.10 -1.01 -5.00
C ALA A 31 -8.26 0.25 -4.74
N ILE A 32 -7.04 0.09 -4.22
CA ILE A 32 -5.97 1.08 -4.43
C ILE A 32 -5.13 0.54 -5.58
N ASN A 33 -5.71 0.58 -6.78
CA ASN A 33 -4.91 0.62 -7.99
C ASN A 33 -4.53 2.09 -8.19
N ASP A 34 -3.44 2.49 -7.58
CA ASP A 34 -2.66 3.60 -8.09
C ASP A 34 -1.21 3.32 -7.76
N SER A 35 -0.33 3.75 -8.63
CA SER A 35 1.12 3.83 -8.46
C SER A 35 1.50 4.70 -7.26
N GLN A 36 1.05 4.38 -6.04
CA GLN A 36 1.53 4.98 -4.82
C GLN A 36 2.99 4.62 -4.72
N VAL A 37 3.83 5.52 -5.24
CA VAL A 37 5.24 5.62 -4.88
C VAL A 37 5.24 5.60 -3.36
N LYS A 38 5.52 4.41 -2.81
CA LYS A 38 5.47 4.18 -1.37
C LYS A 38 6.56 5.04 -0.77
N CYS A 39 6.16 6.18 -0.25
CA CYS A 39 7.08 7.15 0.29
C CYS A 39 7.52 6.70 1.69
N SER A 40 8.79 6.87 2.03
CA SER A 40 9.36 6.46 3.29
C SER A 40 9.23 7.53 4.36
N ILE A 41 8.77 7.13 5.54
CA ILE A 41 8.80 7.92 6.78
C ILE A 41 9.84 7.39 7.78
N THR A 42 10.41 6.21 7.54
CA THR A 42 11.34 5.53 8.44
C THR A 42 12.75 5.46 7.84
N CYS A 43 13.76 5.46 8.71
CA CYS A 43 15.14 5.22 8.31
C CYS A 43 15.35 3.73 8.11
N VAL A 44 15.72 3.33 6.88
CA VAL A 44 15.98 1.92 6.53
C VAL A 44 17.40 1.74 6.00
N ALA A 45 17.90 0.51 6.09
CA ALA A 45 19.15 0.08 5.46
C ALA A 45 18.94 -1.34 4.92
N GLU A 46 18.41 -1.43 3.70
CA GLU A 46 18.09 -2.69 3.04
C GLU A 46 18.95 -2.87 1.79
N ASN A 47 19.32 -4.13 1.52
CA ASN A 47 19.95 -4.54 0.27
C ASN A 47 21.24 -3.76 -0.08
N CYS A 48 22.02 -3.35 0.93
CA CYS A 48 23.17 -2.42 0.81
C CYS A 48 24.26 -2.84 -0.21
N ASN A 49 24.33 -4.12 -0.57
CA ASN A 49 25.34 -4.69 -1.48
C ASN A 49 24.77 -5.02 -2.87
N SER A 50 23.68 -4.38 -3.27
CA SER A 50 22.98 -4.65 -4.53
C SER A 50 22.48 -3.36 -5.16
N VAL A 51 22.16 -3.39 -6.45
CA VAL A 51 21.69 -2.21 -7.20
C VAL A 51 20.39 -1.63 -6.63
N GLY A 52 19.57 -2.47 -5.98
CA GLY A 52 18.32 -2.08 -5.33
C GLY A 52 18.48 -1.65 -3.87
N ILE A 53 19.55 -0.92 -3.52
CA ILE A 53 19.73 -0.42 -2.14
C ILE A 53 18.54 0.45 -1.70
N ARG A 54 18.22 0.39 -0.42
CA ARG A 54 17.38 1.40 0.25
C ARG A 54 18.09 1.86 1.50
N TYR A 55 18.52 3.10 1.50
CA TYR A 55 19.21 3.72 2.62
C TYR A 55 18.53 5.03 3.01
N GLY A 56 18.31 5.20 4.31
CA GLY A 56 17.60 6.34 4.87
C GLY A 56 16.20 6.45 4.27
N LYS A 57 15.78 7.67 3.97
CA LYS A 57 14.48 7.94 3.34
C LYS A 57 14.60 8.29 1.85
N TYR A 58 15.80 8.64 1.37
CA TYR A 58 15.99 9.22 0.05
C TYR A 58 16.91 8.42 -0.88
N CYS A 59 17.73 7.49 -0.37
CA CYS A 59 18.69 6.78 -1.19
C CYS A 59 18.15 5.45 -1.70
N GLY A 60 18.02 5.33 -3.02
CA GLY A 60 17.55 4.14 -3.73
C GLY A 60 16.91 4.45 -5.08
N ILE A 61 16.71 3.39 -5.88
CA ILE A 61 15.97 3.39 -7.14
C ILE A 61 14.49 3.12 -6.81
N GLY A 62 13.57 3.90 -7.37
CA GLY A 62 12.14 3.88 -6.98
C GLY A 62 11.85 4.17 -5.49
N TRP A 63 12.84 4.60 -4.71
CA TRP A 63 12.73 4.89 -3.27
C TRP A 63 12.74 6.40 -3.04
N SER A 64 11.77 6.91 -2.29
CA SER A 64 11.68 8.34 -1.97
C SER A 64 11.05 8.54 -0.60
N SER A 65 11.27 9.71 0.01
CA SER A 65 10.64 10.05 1.27
C SER A 65 9.24 10.63 1.06
N CYS A 66 8.42 10.65 2.10
CA CYS A 66 7.21 11.46 2.10
C CYS A 66 7.54 12.97 2.20
N LEU A 67 6.56 13.83 1.88
CA LEU A 67 6.71 15.28 1.93
C LEU A 67 7.08 15.75 3.34
N GLY A 68 8.06 16.67 3.43
CA GLY A 68 8.45 17.29 4.69
C GLY A 68 9.36 16.45 5.60
N GLU A 69 9.69 15.22 5.21
CA GLU A 69 10.57 14.36 5.99
C GLU A 69 11.99 14.95 6.11
N LYS A 70 12.60 14.76 7.28
CA LYS A 70 14.02 15.08 7.47
C LYS A 70 14.90 13.87 7.09
N PRO A 71 16.10 14.09 6.52
CA PRO A 71 17.07 13.03 6.31
C PRO A 71 17.45 12.34 7.62
N CYS A 72 17.84 11.07 7.50
CA CYS A 72 18.31 10.27 8.63
C CYS A 72 19.72 10.67 9.09
N ASP A 73 20.57 11.06 8.14
CA ASP A 73 21.97 11.46 8.34
C ASP A 73 22.47 12.33 7.17
N ASP A 74 23.77 12.67 7.15
CA ASP A 74 24.38 13.51 6.12
C ASP A 74 24.41 12.83 4.73
N LEU A 75 24.56 11.51 4.70
CA LEU A 75 24.51 10.75 3.45
C LEU A 75 23.11 10.80 2.83
N ASP A 76 22.07 10.58 3.63
CA ASP A 76 20.67 10.68 3.21
C ASP A 76 20.31 12.13 2.79
N ALA A 77 20.93 13.15 3.39
CA ALA A 77 20.78 14.55 2.97
C ALA A 77 21.35 14.83 1.57
N CYS A 78 22.47 14.18 1.22
CA CYS A 78 23.01 14.21 -0.14
C CYS A 78 22.06 13.54 -1.14
N CYS A 79 21.46 12.41 -0.75
CA CYS A 79 20.49 11.71 -1.58
C CYS A 79 19.21 12.54 -1.80
N ARG A 80 18.73 13.26 -0.77
CA ARG A 80 17.60 14.20 -0.89
C ARG A 80 17.86 15.30 -1.91
N SER A 81 19.04 15.92 -1.85
CA SER A 81 19.40 17.03 -2.75
C SER A 81 19.46 16.57 -4.21
N THR A 82 20.07 15.41 -4.45
CA THR A 82 20.13 14.78 -5.76
C THR A 82 18.74 14.42 -6.26
N MET A 83 17.90 13.82 -5.40
CA MET A 83 16.51 13.49 -5.72
C MET A 83 15.72 14.74 -6.14
N ASN A 84 15.78 15.82 -5.37
CA ASN A 84 15.10 17.07 -5.68
C ASN A 84 15.55 17.66 -7.03
N ALA A 85 16.84 17.53 -7.37
CA ALA A 85 17.35 17.97 -8.66
C ALA A 85 16.81 17.13 -9.83
N LEU A 86 16.71 15.81 -9.65
CA LEU A 86 16.15 14.89 -10.65
C LEU A 86 14.65 15.14 -10.88
N ILE A 87 13.89 15.34 -9.80
CA ILE A 87 12.46 15.69 -9.86
C ILE A 87 12.26 16.99 -10.63
N ARG A 88 13.05 18.04 -10.32
CA ARG A 88 13.01 19.31 -11.06
C ARG A 88 13.37 19.17 -12.55
N LYS A 89 14.20 18.19 -12.89
CA LYS A 89 14.57 17.86 -14.28
C LYS A 89 13.56 16.94 -14.97
N GLY A 90 12.46 16.54 -14.31
CA GLY A 90 11.48 15.62 -14.86
C GLY A 90 11.99 14.18 -15.01
N VAL A 91 13.09 13.82 -14.33
CA VAL A 91 13.62 12.46 -14.33
C VAL A 91 12.89 11.66 -13.27
N THR A 92 11.85 10.93 -13.68
CA THR A 92 11.19 9.94 -12.82
C THR A 92 12.09 8.72 -12.66
N LYS A 93 12.39 8.33 -11.42
CA LYS A 93 13.19 7.13 -11.17
C LYS A 93 12.38 5.90 -11.58
N TYR A 94 12.86 5.19 -12.61
CA TYR A 94 12.46 3.81 -12.89
C TYR A 94 12.71 2.93 -11.68
#